data_AF-A0A939H435-F1
#
_entry.id   AF-A0A939H435-F1
#
_cell.length_a   1.000
_cell.length_b   1.000
_cell.length_c   1.000
_cell.angle_alpha   90.00
_cell.angle_beta   90.00
_cell.angle_gamma   90.00
#
_symmetry.space_group_name_H-M   'P 1'
#
loop_
_entity.id
_entity.type
_entity.pdbx_description
1 polymer ?
#
loop_
_entity_poly.entity_id
_entity_poly.type
_entity_poly.pdbx_seq_one_letter_code
_entity_poly.pdbx_strand_id
1 'polypeptide(L)'
;MIRTSGGHIYTGITTDIKRRLRQHNGEIKGGAKALRGKGPHTLVALWNTNSRSNASKFECYLKSLTKTDKERLILNAASPNEFKAKRIQ
;
A
#
# COMPACT_ATOMS: atom_id res chain seq x y z
N MET A 1 -0.06 -1.34 0.85
CA MET A 1 -0.44 -1.83 -0.50
C MET A 1 -1.83 -2.41 -0.44
N ILE A 2 -2.62 -2.15 -1.48
CA ILE A 2 -3.97 -2.65 -1.62
C ILE A 2 -4.05 -3.48 -2.91
N ARG A 3 -4.70 -4.64 -2.85
CA ARG A 3 -5.01 -5.46 -4.02
C ARG A 3 -6.48 -5.27 -4.39
N THR A 4 -6.74 -5.03 -5.67
CA THR A 4 -8.11 -4.98 -6.23
C THR A 4 -8.60 -6.39 -6.53
N SER A 5 -9.91 -6.58 -6.70
CA SER A 5 -10.48 -7.86 -7.19
C SER A 5 -9.85 -8.36 -8.50
N GLY A 6 -9.52 -7.45 -9.42
CA GLY A 6 -8.81 -7.76 -10.68
C GLY A 6 -7.31 -8.07 -10.55
N GLY A 7 -6.77 -8.24 -9.33
CA GLY A 7 -5.37 -8.61 -9.11
C GLY A 7 -4.34 -7.50 -9.38
N HIS A 8 -4.78 -6.25 -9.57
CA HIS A 8 -3.88 -5.09 -9.60
C HIS A 8 -3.47 -4.69 -8.18
N ILE A 9 -2.22 -4.22 -8.06
CA ILE A 9 -1.66 -3.74 -6.79
C ILE A 9 -1.57 -2.21 -6.83
N TYR A 10 -2.21 -1.56 -5.87
CA TYR A 10 -2.12 -0.13 -5.62
C TYR A 10 -1.21 0.17 -4.44
N THR A 11 -0.36 1.19 -4.62
CA THR A 11 0.58 1.71 -3.63
C THR A 11 0.23 3.15 -3.28
N GLY A 12 0.28 3.46 -1.98
CA GLY A 12 -0.06 4.78 -1.46
C GLY A 12 0.38 4.93 -0.02
N ILE A 13 0.50 6.17 0.44
CA ILE A 13 0.80 6.52 1.84
C ILE A 13 -0.47 7.01 2.55
N THR A 14 -0.58 6.70 3.84
CA THR A 14 -1.64 7.21 4.70
C THR A 14 -1.17 7.25 6.15
N THR A 15 -1.70 8.20 6.92
CA THR A 15 -1.56 8.23 8.39
C THR A 15 -2.67 7.45 9.08
N ASP A 16 -3.76 7.15 8.36
CA ASP A 16 -4.91 6.42 8.87
C ASP A 16 -5.34 5.38 7.82
N ILE A 17 -5.10 4.11 8.15
CA ILE A 17 -5.33 2.97 7.26
C ILE A 17 -6.83 2.67 7.17
N LYS A 18 -7.54 2.73 8.30
CA LYS A 18 -8.98 2.45 8.36
C LYS A 18 -9.72 3.47 7.50
N ARG A 19 -9.47 4.76 7.71
CA ARG A 19 -10.06 5.84 6.88
C ARG A 19 -9.74 5.63 5.40
N ARG A 20 -8.49 5.30 5.06
CA ARG A 20 -8.08 5.14 3.66
C ARG A 20 -8.77 3.95 2.98
N LEU A 21 -8.95 2.83 3.68
CA LEU A 21 -9.67 1.67 3.15
C LEU A 21 -11.15 2.00 2.89
N ARG A 22 -11.82 2.65 3.85
CA ARG A 22 -13.21 3.11 3.68
C ARG A 22 -13.37 4.07 2.50
N GLN A 23 -12.40 4.98 2.30
CA GLN A 23 -12.34 5.86 1.14
C GLN A 23 -12.22 5.10 -0.18
N HIS A 24 -11.36 4.08 -0.23
CA HIS A 24 -11.17 3.27 -1.44
C HIS A 24 -12.33 2.32 -1.72
N ASN A 25 -12.99 1.80 -0.69
CA ASN A 25 -14.20 0.99 -0.82
C ASN A 25 -15.45 1.80 -1.15
N GLY A 26 -15.35 3.13 -1.19
CA GLY A 26 -16.47 4.01 -1.55
C GLY A 26 -17.45 4.26 -0.39
N GLU A 27 -17.14 3.82 0.82
CA GLU A 27 -17.96 4.09 2.01
C GLU A 27 -17.94 5.56 2.41
N ILE A 28 -16.82 6.25 2.16
CA ILE A 28 -16.65 7.69 2.43
C ILE A 28 -15.90 8.37 1.27
N LYS A 29 -16.03 9.71 1.16
CA LYS A 29 -15.40 10.50 0.09
C LYS A 29 -13.87 10.54 0.22
N GLY A 30 -13.17 10.62 -0.92
CA GLY A 30 -11.71 10.86 -1.00
C GLY A 30 -10.86 9.65 -1.39
N GLY A 31 -11.44 8.61 -1.99
CA GLY A 31 -10.70 7.48 -2.56
C GLY A 31 -9.97 7.85 -3.85
N ALA A 32 -8.89 7.13 -4.16
CA ALA A 32 -8.17 7.27 -5.43
C ALA A 32 -9.10 6.93 -6.62
N LYS A 33 -9.08 7.78 -7.66
CA LYS A 33 -9.86 7.58 -8.89
C LYS A 33 -9.63 6.19 -9.52
N ALA A 34 -8.39 5.70 -9.46
CA ALA A 34 -7.99 4.40 -9.99
C ALA A 34 -8.67 3.19 -9.31
N LEU A 35 -9.16 3.37 -8.08
CA LEU A 35 -9.82 2.34 -7.25
C LEU A 35 -11.34 2.49 -7.18
N ARG A 36 -11.91 3.56 -7.76
CA ARG A 36 -13.36 3.78 -7.76
C ARG A 36 -14.07 2.65 -8.51
N GLY A 37 -15.03 1.99 -7.85
CA GLY A 37 -15.81 0.90 -8.45
C GLY A 37 -15.08 -0.43 -8.63
N LYS A 38 -13.84 -0.56 -8.13
CA LYS A 38 -13.03 -1.81 -8.22
C LYS A 38 -12.97 -2.59 -6.91
N GLY A 39 -13.91 -2.32 -6.01
CA GLY A 39 -14.06 -3.04 -4.74
C GLY A 39 -14.59 -4.47 -4.94
N PRO A 40 -14.48 -5.32 -3.91
CA PRO A 40 -13.81 -5.07 -2.63
C PRO A 40 -12.28 -5.02 -2.77
N HIS A 41 -11.64 -4.19 -1.95
CA HIS A 41 -10.19 -4.03 -1.93
C HIS A 41 -9.59 -4.64 -0.67
N THR A 42 -8.51 -5.40 -0.83
CA THR A 42 -7.84 -6.08 0.28
C THR A 42 -6.53 -5.40 0.62
N LEU A 43 -6.28 -5.11 1.89
CA LEU A 43 -4.97 -4.69 2.36
C LEU A 43 -4.03 -5.91 2.36
N VAL A 44 -2.95 -5.85 1.57
CA VAL A 44 -2.03 -7.00 1.40
C VAL A 44 -0.66 -6.79 2.04
N ALA A 45 -0.26 -5.54 2.26
CA ALA A 45 0.98 -5.23 2.98
C ALA A 45 0.93 -3.81 3.53
N LEU A 46 1.65 -3.56 4.62
CA LEU A 46 1.75 -2.27 5.28
C LEU A 46 3.20 -2.02 5.72
N TRP A 47 3.67 -0.80 5.56
CA TRP A 47 4.96 -0.35 6.09
C TRP A 47 4.77 0.94 6.87
N ASN A 48 5.38 1.00 8.05
CA ASN A 48 5.40 2.19 8.88
C ASN A 48 6.70 2.96 8.64
N THR A 49 6.61 4.28 8.63
CA THR A 49 7.77 5.17 8.47
C THR A 49 7.64 6.33 9.45
N ASN A 50 8.78 6.85 9.90
CA ASN A 50 8.83 7.91 10.93
C ASN A 50 8.54 9.31 10.37
N SER A 51 8.44 9.48 9.05
CA SER A 51 8.20 10.79 8.43
C SER A 51 7.49 10.66 7.09
N ARG A 52 6.73 11.71 6.74
CA ARG A 52 6.11 11.82 5.41
C ARG A 52 7.14 11.73 4.28
N SER A 53 8.31 12.35 4.45
CA SER A 53 9.38 12.33 3.44
C SER A 53 9.89 10.92 3.17
N ASN A 54 10.08 10.11 4.22
CA ASN A 54 10.46 8.71 4.07
C ASN A 54 9.33 7.89 3.43
N ALA A 55 8.09 8.12 3.84
CA ALA A 55 6.91 7.49 3.23
C ALA A 55 6.84 7.76 1.72
N SER A 56 7.03 9.02 1.30
CA SER A 56 6.98 9.42 -0.11
C SER A 56 8.14 8.85 -0.93
N LYS A 57 9.37 8.82 -0.39
CA LYS A 57 10.52 8.16 -1.05
C LYS A 57 10.26 6.66 -1.24
N PHE A 58 9.75 6.01 -0.20
CA PHE A 58 9.42 4.59 -0.25
C PHE A 58 8.27 4.31 -1.21
N GLU A 59 7.23 5.15 -1.24
CA GLU A 59 6.14 5.05 -2.21
C GLU A 59 6.65 5.18 -3.66
N CYS A 60 7.57 6.10 -3.92
CA CYS A 60 8.19 6.28 -5.23
C CYS A 60 8.93 5.00 -5.66
N TYR A 61 9.77 4.46 -4.77
CA TYR A 61 10.44 3.18 -4.99
C TYR A 61 9.43 2.04 -5.26
N LEU A 62 8.39 1.92 -4.43
CA LEU A 62 7.36 0.91 -4.64
C LEU A 62 6.62 1.11 -5.97
N LYS A 63 6.44 2.35 -6.45
CA LYS A 63 5.81 2.62 -7.75
C LYS A 63 6.68 2.20 -8.92
N SER A 64 8.02 2.30 -8.81
CA SER A 64 8.95 1.87 -9.86
C SER A 64 9.09 0.34 -9.97
N LEU A 65 8.70 -0.41 -8.94
CA LEU A 65 8.76 -1.87 -8.96
C LEU A 65 7.74 -2.52 -9.91
N THR A 66 8.15 -3.63 -10.51
CA THR A 66 7.26 -4.48 -11.32
C THR A 66 6.16 -5.11 -10.46
N LYS A 67 5.13 -5.68 -11.10
CA LYS A 67 4.12 -6.47 -10.38
C LYS A 67 4.77 -7.61 -9.62
N THR A 68 5.66 -8.38 -10.28
CA THR A 68 6.35 -9.53 -9.68
C THR A 68 7.15 -9.15 -8.44
N ASP A 69 7.86 -8.02 -8.47
CA ASP A 69 8.63 -7.56 -7.30
C ASP A 69 7.71 -7.14 -6.14
N LYS A 70 6.58 -6.50 -6.44
CA LYS A 70 5.56 -6.20 -5.43
C LYS A 70 4.97 -7.46 -4.81
N GLU A 71 4.68 -8.48 -5.62
CA GLU A 71 4.21 -9.78 -5.11
C GLU A 71 5.25 -10.42 -4.18
N ARG A 72 6.54 -10.41 -4.57
CA ARG A 72 7.63 -10.88 -3.70
C ARG A 72 7.67 -10.11 -2.39
N LEU A 73 7.54 -8.78 -2.43
CA LEU A 73 7.49 -7.97 -1.20
C LEU A 73 6.29 -8.33 -0.33
N ILE A 74 5.11 -8.56 -0.91
CA ILE A 74 3.91 -8.97 -0.17
C ILE A 74 4.12 -10.34 0.49
N LEU A 75 4.68 -11.31 -0.23
CA LEU A 75 4.98 -12.64 0.31
C LEU A 75 6.00 -12.57 1.45
N ASN A 76 7.05 -11.77 1.32
CA ASN A 76 8.05 -11.59 2.38
C ASN A 76 7.49 -10.80 3.57
N ALA A 77 6.61 -9.83 3.34
CA ALA A 77 5.95 -9.05 4.38
C ALA A 77 4.90 -9.87 5.17
N ALA A 78 4.55 -11.08 4.73
CA ALA A 78 3.62 -11.96 5.43
C ALA A 78 4.18 -12.58 6.72
N SER A 79 5.45 -12.30 7.08
CA SER A 79 5.90 -12.47 8.48
C SER A 79 5.31 -11.33 9.31
N PRO A 80 4.33 -11.58 10.21
CA PRO A 80 3.53 -10.53 10.82
C PRO A 80 4.30 -9.59 11.76
N ASN A 81 5.59 -9.85 12.04
CA ASN A 81 6.25 -9.25 13.18
C ASN A 81 7.61 -8.57 12.96
N GLU A 82 8.19 -8.51 11.76
CA GLU A 82 9.44 -7.77 11.62
C GLU A 82 9.75 -7.29 10.21
N PHE A 83 9.41 -6.02 9.92
CA PHE A 83 10.16 -5.24 8.94
C PHE A 83 10.54 -3.90 9.55
N LYS A 84 11.69 -3.90 10.25
CA LYS A 84 12.46 -2.68 10.49
C LYS A 84 12.96 -2.22 9.13
N ALA A 85 12.44 -1.08 8.66
CA ALA A 85 13.03 -0.37 7.53
C ALA A 85 14.52 -0.14 7.82
N LYS A 86 15.41 -0.99 7.29
CA LYS A 86 16.84 -0.70 7.31
C LYS A 86 17.04 0.52 6.43
N ARG A 87 17.41 1.61 7.08
CA ARG A 87 17.95 2.82 6.49
C ARG A 87 19.06 2.40 5.52
N ILE A 88 18.83 2.57 4.23
CA ILE A 88 19.92 2.57 3.25
C ILE A 88 20.72 3.83 3.59
N GLN A 89 22.00 3.63 3.96
CA GLN A 89 22.97 4.71 4.17
C GLN A 89 23.12 5.53 2.89
#